data_AF-A0A6A4RD28-F1
#
_entry.id   AF-A0A6A4RD28-F1
#
_cell.length_a   1.000
_cell.length_b   1.000
_cell.length_c   1.000
_cell.angle_alpha   90.00
_cell.angle_beta   90.00
_cell.angle_gamma   90.00
#
_symmetry.space_group_name_H-M   'P 1'
#
loop_
_entity.id
_entity.type
_entity.pdbx_description
1 polymer ?
#
loop_
_entity_poly.entity_id
_entity_poly.type
_entity_poly.pdbx_seq_one_letter_code
_entity_poly.pdbx_strand_id
1 'polypeptide(L)'
;MKQDHDLSEKIYGVDRWGKGLITVSPEGEISLNDPAQKSSGSISLPGILHDLEQRGISTPLLLRVSSFLENEIRHLNKSFTDAIERVGYKAPYRGVFPIKVNQQAQVVDRIVEFGRPYDFGLEAGSKPELVIAMAHRLSKDALIVCNGVKDAEFIRLAILSRRLGFNTVIVLESPKEAETVIEVTRELGIDPFLGVRVKLTNQIGGKWQESSGDRSTFGMNTDQLLRVVDRLKEAGLIHCLKLQHSHLGSQVPDVNDVRRATSEACRYFVELTREGAPLSHLDLGGGLGVDYTGEKRSSDNSINYTVEEYCANMVETVAYAMDEAKLAHPVLVTESGRAVVATSSMLVFDVLETTLYDAPDAPEVAMDDHHLVADLAAVKGYLVRDRIQECWNDATFYRDELRALFRRGVVDLRQMARAERIYLSLTAQIKAMAAASDPVGELEEQLEKVADVYHCNFSLFQSLPDVWAIDQLHPIVPLQMLNVKPDRRAILSDITCDSDGKVDQFILADGISPSLPVHSLPEDRPYYLGVFFVGAYQETLGDLHNLFGDTNVVTIDLRADGGFDLLHEQEGDTISEVLSYVEFDPADCVAAFRKMVDEAISEGSVKASERKILMGAYRDSINGYTYYEQPR
;
A
#
# COMPACT_ATOMS: atom_id res chain seq x y z
N MET A 1 14.92 32.05 7.61
CA MET A 1 13.79 32.16 6.66
C MET A 1 13.98 31.42 5.33
N LYS A 2 15.17 31.30 4.74
CA LYS A 2 15.42 30.38 3.60
C LYS A 2 16.11 29.06 3.97
N GLN A 3 16.48 28.87 5.24
CA GLN A 3 17.25 27.69 5.70
C GLN A 3 16.37 26.55 6.24
N ASP A 4 15.10 26.80 6.58
CA ASP A 4 14.30 25.86 7.38
C ASP A 4 13.33 24.99 6.55
N HIS A 5 12.93 25.44 5.35
CA HIS A 5 12.12 24.66 4.39
C HIS A 5 12.88 23.48 3.78
N ASP A 6 14.21 23.49 3.93
CA ASP A 6 15.21 22.58 3.34
C ASP A 6 15.35 21.29 4.17
N LEU A 7 14.91 21.27 5.43
CA LEU A 7 15.23 20.19 6.35
C LEU A 7 14.44 18.90 6.07
N SER A 8 13.14 19.01 5.79
CA SER A 8 12.31 17.85 5.42
C SER A 8 12.70 17.27 4.06
N GLU A 9 13.00 18.13 3.09
CA GLU A 9 13.49 17.70 1.76
C GLU A 9 14.78 16.88 1.91
N LYS A 10 15.71 17.37 2.73
CA LYS A 10 17.00 16.71 3.02
C LYS A 10 16.91 15.42 3.82
N ILE A 11 15.81 15.16 4.53
CA ILE A 11 15.68 13.97 5.38
C ILE A 11 14.73 12.96 4.76
N TYR A 12 13.50 13.38 4.44
CA TYR A 12 12.41 12.49 4.03
C TYR A 12 12.18 12.46 2.51
N GLY A 13 12.79 13.37 1.76
CA GLY A 13 12.72 13.38 0.30
C GLY A 13 11.31 13.61 -0.27
N VAL A 14 10.42 14.29 0.47
CA VAL A 14 9.01 14.52 0.09
C VAL A 14 8.86 15.07 -1.33
N ASP A 15 9.71 16.00 -1.75
CA ASP A 15 9.64 16.58 -3.10
C ASP A 15 9.96 15.57 -4.22
N ARG A 16 10.68 14.49 -3.92
CA ARG A 16 11.03 13.45 -4.90
C ARG A 16 9.88 12.51 -5.16
N TRP A 17 9.23 12.02 -4.10
CA TRP A 17 8.15 11.04 -4.20
C TRP A 17 6.76 11.66 -4.17
N GLY A 18 6.55 12.82 -3.54
CA GLY A 18 5.24 13.45 -3.31
C GLY A 18 4.53 14.01 -4.55
N LYS A 19 5.17 13.97 -5.73
CA LYS A 19 4.61 14.37 -7.05
C LYS A 19 4.00 15.78 -7.10
N GLY A 20 4.34 16.66 -6.15
CA GLY A 20 3.68 17.95 -5.96
C GLY A 20 2.25 17.89 -5.41
N LEU A 21 1.69 16.68 -5.21
CA LEU A 21 0.41 16.45 -4.53
C LEU A 21 0.59 16.59 -3.01
N ILE A 22 1.75 16.19 -2.52
CA ILE A 22 2.13 16.22 -1.11
C ILE A 22 3.36 17.11 -1.00
N THR A 23 3.32 18.07 -0.08
CA THR A 23 4.40 19.03 0.18
C THR A 23 4.52 19.28 1.67
N VAL A 24 5.56 20.01 2.07
CA VAL A 24 5.78 20.44 3.45
C VAL A 24 5.54 21.94 3.52
N SER A 25 4.68 22.38 4.43
CA SER A 25 4.43 23.81 4.65
C SER A 25 5.61 24.49 5.37
N PRO A 26 5.71 25.82 5.30
CA PRO A 26 6.68 26.58 6.10
C PRO A 26 6.56 26.34 7.62
N GLU A 27 5.36 25.98 8.09
CA GLU A 27 5.06 25.65 9.49
C GLU A 27 5.59 24.26 9.89
N GLY A 28 6.10 23.47 8.94
CA GLY A 28 6.63 22.12 9.18
C GLY A 28 5.54 21.06 9.21
N GLU A 29 4.47 21.23 8.45
CA GLU A 29 3.34 20.29 8.39
C GLU A 29 3.23 19.68 6.98
N ILE A 30 2.87 18.40 6.91
CA ILE A 30 2.48 17.80 5.63
C ILE A 30 1.23 18.51 5.13
N SER A 31 1.26 18.93 3.88
CA SER A 31 0.17 19.63 3.21
C SER A 31 -0.20 18.96 1.88
N LEU A 32 -1.50 18.92 1.61
CA LEU A 32 -2.10 18.37 0.41
C LEU A 32 -2.39 19.50 -0.60
N ASN A 33 -2.04 19.28 -1.86
CA ASN A 33 -2.23 20.24 -2.95
C ASN A 33 -3.23 19.72 -3.97
N ASP A 34 -4.23 20.53 -4.32
CA ASP A 34 -5.14 20.20 -5.41
C ASP A 34 -4.40 20.23 -6.77
N PRO A 35 -4.28 19.09 -7.48
CA PRO A 35 -3.62 19.04 -8.78
C PRO A 35 -4.31 19.90 -9.86
N ALA A 36 -5.62 20.15 -9.73
CA ALA A 36 -6.38 20.99 -10.65
C ALA A 36 -6.15 22.49 -10.39
N GLN A 37 -5.74 22.87 -9.19
CA GLN A 37 -5.62 24.26 -8.75
C GLN A 37 -4.25 24.53 -8.14
N LYS A 38 -3.19 24.48 -8.95
CA LYS A 38 -1.80 24.72 -8.50
C LYS A 38 -1.55 26.09 -7.83
N SER A 39 -2.50 27.02 -7.91
CA SER A 39 -2.46 28.34 -7.29
C SER A 39 -3.35 28.47 -6.04
N SER A 40 -4.17 27.47 -5.71
CA SER A 40 -4.90 27.45 -4.44
C SER A 40 -3.92 27.16 -3.29
N GLY A 41 -4.32 27.52 -2.07
CA GLY A 41 -3.52 27.23 -0.88
C GLY A 41 -3.45 25.73 -0.62
N SER A 42 -2.28 25.25 -0.19
CA SER A 42 -2.10 23.89 0.32
C SER A 42 -2.88 23.69 1.62
N ILE A 43 -3.41 22.50 1.87
CA ILE A 43 -4.22 22.19 3.05
C ILE A 43 -3.40 21.35 4.02
N SER A 44 -3.27 21.81 5.27
CA SER A 44 -2.56 21.08 6.32
C SER A 44 -3.25 19.75 6.65
N LEU A 45 -2.52 18.65 6.53
CA LEU A 45 -3.01 17.32 6.92
C LEU A 45 -3.23 17.20 8.43
N PRO A 46 -2.32 17.66 9.32
CA PRO A 46 -2.64 17.80 10.75
C PRO A 46 -3.90 18.63 11.03
N GLY A 47 -4.14 19.70 10.25
CA GLY A 47 -5.36 20.49 10.35
C GLY A 47 -6.62 19.69 9.98
N ILE A 48 -6.56 18.87 8.92
CA ILE A 48 -7.65 17.95 8.57
C ILE A 48 -7.93 16.96 9.70
N LEU A 49 -6.88 16.36 10.29
CA LEU A 49 -7.04 15.41 11.40
C LEU A 49 -7.72 16.05 12.61
N HIS A 50 -7.35 17.29 12.94
CA HIS A 50 -7.98 18.04 14.02
C HIS A 50 -9.48 18.27 13.75
N ASP A 51 -9.85 18.65 12.52
CA ASP A 51 -11.25 18.85 12.13
C ASP A 51 -12.06 17.54 12.13
N LEU A 52 -11.43 16.40 11.81
CA LEU A 52 -12.04 15.07 11.87
C LEU A 52 -12.23 14.60 13.31
N GLU A 53 -11.25 14.85 14.19
CA GLU A 53 -11.34 14.54 15.62
C GLU A 53 -12.49 15.30 16.29
N GLN A 54 -12.70 16.58 15.94
CA GLN A 54 -13.84 17.37 16.42
C GLN A 54 -15.20 16.80 15.96
N ARG A 55 -15.22 15.99 14.89
CA ARG A 55 -16.40 15.27 14.39
C ARG A 55 -16.57 13.90 15.02
N GLY A 56 -15.62 13.46 15.85
CA GLY A 56 -15.62 12.16 16.51
C GLY A 56 -14.88 11.07 15.75
N ILE A 57 -14.14 11.41 14.70
CA ILE A 57 -13.36 10.45 13.89
C ILE A 57 -11.91 10.48 14.37
N SER A 58 -11.46 9.41 15.01
CA SER A 58 -10.10 9.29 15.53
C SER A 58 -9.19 8.47 14.61
N THR A 59 -7.88 8.56 14.86
CA THR A 59 -6.90 7.62 14.32
C THR A 59 -7.00 6.23 15.00
N PRO A 60 -6.49 5.16 14.37
CA PRO A 60 -6.00 5.11 12.98
C PRO A 60 -7.11 5.33 11.97
N LEU A 61 -6.78 6.00 10.86
CA LEU A 61 -7.70 6.19 9.75
C LEU A 61 -7.00 6.12 8.41
N LEU A 62 -7.74 5.66 7.41
CA LEU A 62 -7.38 5.73 6.01
C LEU A 62 -8.04 6.96 5.38
N LEU A 63 -7.22 7.91 4.94
CA LEU A 63 -7.67 9.10 4.25
C LEU A 63 -7.55 8.91 2.73
N ARG A 64 -8.69 8.99 2.04
CA ARG A 64 -8.80 9.00 0.58
C ARG A 64 -8.99 10.43 0.07
N VAL A 65 -8.20 10.85 -0.93
CA VAL A 65 -8.28 12.18 -1.54
C VAL A 65 -8.81 12.05 -2.97
N SER A 66 -10.06 12.47 -3.16
CA SER A 66 -10.79 12.24 -4.42
C SER A 66 -10.13 12.91 -5.63
N SER A 67 -9.63 14.14 -5.46
CA SER A 67 -8.94 14.88 -6.52
C SER A 67 -7.61 14.26 -6.97
N PHE A 68 -6.97 13.46 -6.12
CA PHE A 68 -5.74 12.74 -6.48
C PHE A 68 -6.06 11.57 -7.42
N LEU A 69 -7.12 10.80 -7.12
CA LEU A 69 -7.61 9.74 -7.99
C LEU A 69 -8.04 10.28 -9.35
N GLU A 70 -8.84 11.36 -9.37
CA GLU A 70 -9.25 11.99 -10.63
C GLU A 70 -8.04 12.43 -11.46
N ASN A 71 -7.02 12.98 -10.80
CA ASN A 71 -5.82 13.45 -11.48
C ASN A 71 -5.03 12.31 -12.15
N GLU A 72 -4.84 11.17 -11.50
CA GLU A 72 -4.11 10.04 -12.11
C GLU A 72 -4.89 9.45 -13.30
N ILE A 73 -6.22 9.33 -13.21
CA ILE A 73 -7.07 8.90 -14.33
C ILE A 73 -6.92 9.87 -15.51
N ARG A 74 -7.05 11.17 -15.25
CA ARG A 74 -6.90 12.21 -16.27
C ARG A 74 -5.50 12.21 -16.88
N HIS A 75 -4.46 12.10 -16.06
CA HIS A 75 -3.06 12.14 -16.49
C HIS A 75 -2.72 10.96 -17.40
N LEU A 76 -3.14 9.74 -17.03
CA LEU A 76 -2.93 8.55 -17.86
C LEU A 76 -3.62 8.68 -19.22
N ASN A 77 -4.91 9.04 -19.22
CA ASN A 77 -5.68 9.16 -20.46
C ASN A 77 -5.13 10.26 -21.36
N LYS A 78 -4.79 11.43 -20.80
CA LYS A 78 -4.17 12.53 -21.54
C LYS A 78 -2.82 12.12 -22.13
N SER A 79 -1.98 11.40 -21.38
CA SER A 79 -0.67 10.93 -21.86
C SER A 79 -0.79 10.00 -23.06
N PHE A 80 -1.78 9.10 -23.07
CA PHE A 80 -2.10 8.29 -24.24
C PHE A 80 -2.66 9.12 -25.41
N THR A 81 -3.56 10.06 -25.16
CA THR A 81 -4.08 10.96 -26.21
C THR A 81 -2.96 11.74 -26.88
N ASP A 82 -2.09 12.37 -26.09
CA ASP A 82 -0.97 13.18 -26.60
C ASP A 82 0.01 12.29 -27.40
N ALA A 83 0.28 11.06 -26.96
CA ALA A 83 1.09 10.09 -27.71
C ALA A 83 0.43 9.65 -29.03
N ILE A 84 -0.87 9.37 -29.02
CA ILE A 84 -1.67 8.99 -30.21
C ILE A 84 -1.62 10.10 -31.25
N GLU A 85 -1.85 11.36 -30.84
CA GLU A 85 -1.80 12.52 -31.74
C GLU A 85 -0.41 12.71 -32.35
N ARG A 86 0.64 12.62 -31.52
CA ARG A 86 2.04 12.80 -31.95
C ARG A 86 2.47 11.77 -32.98
N VAL A 87 2.13 10.49 -32.76
CA VAL A 87 2.51 9.38 -33.65
C VAL A 87 1.58 9.30 -34.87
N GLY A 88 0.38 9.90 -34.78
CA GLY A 88 -0.64 9.78 -35.81
C GLY A 88 -1.34 8.42 -35.79
N TYR A 89 -1.42 7.78 -34.63
CA TYR A 89 -2.11 6.51 -34.42
C TYR A 89 -3.62 6.65 -34.69
N LYS A 90 -4.26 5.65 -35.30
CA LYS A 90 -5.62 5.81 -35.90
C LYS A 90 -6.79 5.36 -35.02
N ALA A 91 -6.53 4.63 -33.95
CA ALA A 91 -7.55 4.11 -33.05
C ALA A 91 -7.46 4.73 -31.65
N PRO A 92 -8.55 4.74 -30.86
CA PRO A 92 -8.53 5.31 -29.52
C PRO A 92 -7.77 4.43 -28.52
N TYR A 93 -7.43 5.05 -27.38
CA TYR A 93 -7.06 4.37 -26.15
C TYR A 93 -8.29 4.15 -25.26
N ARG A 94 -8.33 3.02 -24.55
CA ARG A 94 -9.34 2.68 -23.54
C ARG A 94 -8.63 2.12 -22.30
N GLY A 95 -8.54 2.92 -21.25
CA GLY A 95 -8.08 2.41 -19.96
C GLY A 95 -9.14 1.55 -19.29
N VAL A 96 -8.70 0.53 -18.56
CA VAL A 96 -9.57 -0.38 -17.82
C VAL A 96 -9.04 -0.49 -16.39
N PHE A 97 -9.91 -0.38 -15.38
CA PHE A 97 -9.48 -0.53 -13.99
C PHE A 97 -9.65 -1.98 -13.53
N PRO A 98 -8.58 -2.71 -13.21
CA PRO A 98 -8.69 -4.03 -12.61
C PRO A 98 -9.16 -3.93 -11.16
N ILE A 99 -10.40 -4.37 -10.93
CA ILE A 99 -11.11 -4.25 -9.64
C ILE A 99 -10.29 -4.90 -8.52
N LYS A 100 -9.53 -5.97 -8.81
CA LYS A 100 -8.64 -6.66 -7.86
C LYS A 100 -7.66 -5.76 -7.11
N VAL A 101 -7.32 -4.60 -7.66
CA VAL A 101 -6.37 -3.66 -7.04
C VAL A 101 -7.00 -2.90 -5.88
N ASN A 102 -8.30 -2.58 -5.98
CA ASN A 102 -9.08 -1.97 -4.90
C ASN A 102 -10.58 -2.13 -5.23
N GLN A 103 -11.25 -3.05 -4.53
CA GLN A 103 -12.66 -3.39 -4.75
C GLN A 103 -13.63 -2.52 -3.95
N GLN A 104 -13.13 -1.59 -3.15
CA GLN A 104 -13.94 -0.79 -2.26
C GLN A 104 -14.99 0.00 -3.06
N ALA A 105 -16.26 -0.12 -2.67
CA ALA A 105 -17.38 0.39 -3.46
C ALA A 105 -17.21 1.87 -3.82
N GLN A 106 -16.76 2.68 -2.85
CA GLN A 106 -16.57 4.11 -3.06
C GLN A 106 -15.40 4.42 -4.02
N VAL A 107 -14.36 3.57 -4.05
CA VAL A 107 -13.24 3.71 -4.99
C VAL A 107 -13.70 3.37 -6.40
N VAL A 108 -14.40 2.24 -6.58
CA VAL A 108 -14.92 1.82 -7.90
C VAL A 108 -15.94 2.83 -8.44
N ASP A 109 -16.84 3.35 -7.60
CA ASP A 109 -17.81 4.39 -7.98
C ASP A 109 -17.11 5.64 -8.54
N ARG A 110 -16.04 6.10 -7.87
CA ARG A 110 -15.26 7.26 -8.32
C ARG A 110 -14.46 6.98 -9.58
N ILE A 111 -13.90 5.78 -9.74
CA ILE A 111 -13.23 5.37 -10.98
C ILE A 111 -14.20 5.41 -12.15
N VAL A 112 -15.43 4.92 -11.97
CA VAL A 112 -16.47 4.97 -13.00
C VAL A 112 -16.90 6.41 -13.30
N GLU A 113 -17.05 7.24 -12.27
CA GLU A 113 -17.39 8.66 -12.42
C GLU A 113 -16.32 9.42 -13.22
N PHE A 114 -15.08 9.40 -12.77
CA PHE A 114 -13.95 10.12 -13.37
C PHE A 114 -13.48 9.52 -14.69
N GLY A 115 -13.72 8.22 -14.89
CA GLY A 115 -13.39 7.50 -16.11
C GLY A 115 -14.38 7.73 -17.25
N ARG A 116 -15.61 8.18 -16.96
CA ARG A 116 -16.67 8.35 -17.96
C ARG A 116 -16.28 9.18 -19.20
N PRO A 117 -15.58 10.34 -19.08
CA PRO A 117 -15.16 11.14 -20.24
C PRO A 117 -14.19 10.42 -21.19
N TYR A 118 -13.54 9.35 -20.74
CA TYR A 118 -12.52 8.60 -21.48
C TYR A 118 -12.99 7.22 -21.94
N ASP A 119 -14.26 6.88 -21.68
CA ASP A 119 -14.81 5.52 -21.81
C ASP A 119 -13.97 4.49 -21.03
N PHE A 120 -13.53 4.87 -19.83
CA PHE A 120 -12.74 3.99 -18.96
C PHE A 120 -13.58 2.79 -18.50
N GLY A 121 -13.03 1.59 -18.66
CA GLY A 121 -13.69 0.32 -18.35
C GLY A 121 -13.32 -0.25 -16.97
N LEU A 122 -13.85 -1.44 -16.69
CA LEU A 122 -13.51 -2.23 -15.52
C LEU A 122 -13.00 -3.61 -15.95
N GLU A 123 -12.08 -4.18 -15.19
CA GLU A 123 -11.61 -5.56 -15.36
C GLU A 123 -12.00 -6.36 -14.12
N ALA A 124 -12.49 -7.57 -14.38
CA ALA A 124 -12.91 -8.53 -13.37
C ALA A 124 -12.12 -9.83 -13.56
N GLY A 125 -11.34 -10.20 -12.54
CA GLY A 125 -10.59 -11.44 -12.47
C GLY A 125 -11.38 -12.61 -11.87
N SER A 126 -12.61 -12.36 -11.37
CA SER A 126 -13.44 -13.39 -10.72
C SER A 126 -14.95 -13.11 -10.83
N LYS A 127 -15.77 -14.12 -10.50
CA LYS A 127 -17.24 -14.01 -10.57
C LYS A 127 -17.80 -12.89 -9.68
N PRO A 128 -17.36 -12.72 -8.41
CA PRO A 128 -17.79 -11.57 -7.60
C PRO A 128 -17.43 -10.21 -8.22
N GLU A 129 -16.21 -10.08 -8.76
CA GLU A 129 -15.78 -8.83 -9.41
C GLU A 129 -16.58 -8.53 -10.67
N LEU A 130 -17.01 -9.56 -11.42
CA LEU A 130 -17.90 -9.38 -12.55
C LEU A 130 -19.27 -8.80 -12.13
N VAL A 131 -19.79 -9.25 -10.98
CA VAL A 131 -21.03 -8.71 -10.41
C VAL A 131 -20.85 -7.24 -10.01
N ILE A 132 -19.71 -6.89 -9.41
CA ILE A 132 -19.35 -5.49 -9.13
C ILE A 132 -19.32 -4.69 -10.43
N ALA A 133 -18.57 -5.13 -11.44
CA ALA A 133 -18.44 -4.42 -12.71
C ALA A 133 -19.80 -4.14 -13.39
N MET A 134 -20.72 -5.12 -13.35
CA MET A 134 -22.06 -4.99 -13.92
C MET A 134 -23.04 -4.17 -13.07
N ALA A 135 -22.73 -3.89 -11.80
CA ALA A 135 -23.54 -3.03 -10.95
C ALA A 135 -23.42 -1.54 -11.34
N HIS A 136 -22.39 -1.17 -12.11
CA HIS A 136 -22.15 0.21 -12.53
C HIS A 136 -22.61 0.49 -13.97
N ARG A 137 -23.07 1.73 -14.20
CA ARG A 137 -23.45 2.22 -15.54
C ARG A 137 -22.26 2.81 -16.27
N LEU A 138 -21.53 1.96 -16.98
CA LEU A 138 -20.39 2.34 -17.79
C LEU A 138 -20.79 3.11 -19.06
N SER A 139 -19.83 3.84 -19.63
CA SER A 139 -20.00 4.49 -20.95
C SER A 139 -20.21 3.45 -22.04
N LYS A 140 -20.84 3.86 -23.15
CA LYS A 140 -21.23 2.95 -24.24
C LYS A 140 -20.05 2.17 -24.84
N ASP A 141 -18.87 2.79 -24.91
CA ASP A 141 -17.68 2.18 -25.50
C ASP A 141 -16.68 1.67 -24.44
N ALA A 142 -17.04 1.75 -23.15
CA ALA A 142 -16.23 1.21 -22.07
C ALA A 142 -16.29 -0.32 -22.09
N LEU A 143 -15.18 -0.95 -21.72
CA LEU A 143 -15.02 -2.40 -21.70
C LEU A 143 -15.29 -2.96 -20.29
N ILE A 144 -15.85 -4.18 -20.23
CA ILE A 144 -15.72 -5.05 -19.06
C ILE A 144 -14.82 -6.21 -19.49
N VAL A 145 -13.56 -6.20 -19.09
CA VAL A 145 -12.61 -7.28 -19.42
C VAL A 145 -12.71 -8.36 -18.36
N CYS A 146 -12.93 -9.61 -18.76
CA CYS A 146 -13.05 -10.74 -17.86
C CYS A 146 -11.81 -11.64 -17.96
N ASN A 147 -10.95 -11.63 -16.95
CA ASN A 147 -9.81 -12.53 -16.82
C ASN A 147 -10.07 -13.62 -15.74
N GLY A 148 -9.05 -14.41 -15.43
CA GLY A 148 -9.12 -15.47 -14.41
C GLY A 148 -9.85 -16.72 -14.86
N VAL A 149 -10.07 -17.67 -13.95
CA VAL A 149 -10.72 -18.96 -14.28
C VAL A 149 -12.23 -18.79 -14.37
N LYS A 150 -12.82 -19.25 -15.48
CA LYS A 150 -14.24 -19.04 -15.77
C LYS A 150 -15.02 -20.36 -15.84
N ASP A 151 -16.11 -20.43 -15.10
CA ASP A 151 -17.10 -21.50 -15.23
C ASP A 151 -18.24 -21.11 -16.19
N ALA A 152 -19.17 -22.04 -16.42
CA ALA A 152 -20.31 -21.81 -17.31
C ALA A 152 -21.27 -20.72 -16.79
N GLU A 153 -21.38 -20.53 -15.48
CA GLU A 153 -22.22 -19.50 -14.87
C GLU A 153 -21.64 -18.10 -15.18
N PHE A 154 -20.33 -17.93 -14.96
CA PHE A 154 -19.60 -16.71 -15.31
C PHE A 154 -19.78 -16.37 -16.79
N ILE A 155 -19.49 -17.34 -17.67
CA ILE A 155 -19.56 -17.15 -19.13
C ILE A 155 -20.99 -16.77 -19.55
N ARG A 156 -22.00 -17.44 -19.00
CA ARG A 156 -23.41 -17.15 -19.29
C ARG A 156 -23.77 -15.73 -18.90
N LEU A 157 -23.39 -15.29 -17.70
CA LEU A 157 -23.64 -13.91 -17.25
C LEU A 157 -22.96 -12.89 -18.15
N ALA A 158 -21.68 -13.12 -18.50
CA ALA A 158 -20.92 -12.27 -19.40
C ALA A 158 -21.58 -12.15 -20.79
N ILE A 159 -22.02 -13.25 -21.39
CA ILE A 159 -22.73 -13.22 -22.68
C ILE A 159 -24.07 -12.48 -22.57
N LEU A 160 -24.88 -12.77 -21.54
CA LEU A 160 -26.18 -12.14 -21.35
C LEU A 160 -26.09 -10.63 -21.12
N SER A 161 -25.04 -10.16 -20.44
CA SER A 161 -24.82 -8.73 -20.18
C SER A 161 -24.73 -7.89 -21.47
N ARG A 162 -24.33 -8.50 -22.59
CA ARG A 162 -24.29 -7.84 -23.90
C ARG A 162 -25.68 -7.37 -24.36
N ARG A 163 -26.76 -8.04 -23.92
CA ARG A 163 -28.13 -7.58 -24.20
C ARG A 163 -28.50 -6.29 -23.49
N LEU A 164 -27.79 -5.97 -22.40
CA LEU A 164 -27.93 -4.72 -21.66
C LEU A 164 -27.04 -3.60 -22.23
N GLY A 165 -26.25 -3.89 -23.27
CA GLY A 165 -25.37 -2.94 -23.93
C GLY A 165 -23.94 -2.89 -23.39
N PHE A 166 -23.55 -3.80 -22.49
CA PHE A 166 -22.17 -3.89 -22.02
C PHE A 166 -21.23 -4.47 -23.10
N ASN A 167 -20.02 -3.91 -23.20
CA ASN A 167 -18.94 -4.51 -23.99
C ASN A 167 -18.13 -5.49 -23.12
N THR A 168 -18.80 -6.54 -22.66
CA THR A 168 -18.17 -7.57 -21.82
C THR A 168 -17.35 -8.52 -22.66
N VAL A 169 -16.02 -8.46 -22.50
CA VAL A 169 -15.04 -9.29 -23.21
C VAL A 169 -14.65 -10.48 -22.34
N ILE A 170 -14.88 -11.69 -22.85
CA ILE A 170 -14.48 -12.94 -22.19
C ILE A 170 -13.10 -13.30 -22.70
N VAL A 171 -12.06 -13.06 -21.91
CA VAL A 171 -10.68 -13.43 -22.27
C VAL A 171 -10.48 -14.92 -22.01
N LEU A 172 -10.25 -15.69 -23.07
CA LEU A 172 -9.94 -17.11 -22.97
C LEU A 172 -8.50 -17.28 -22.47
N GLU A 173 -8.34 -17.99 -21.35
CA GLU A 173 -7.05 -18.29 -20.75
C GLU A 173 -6.67 -19.77 -20.90
N SER A 174 -7.61 -20.62 -21.33
CA SER A 174 -7.34 -22.03 -21.63
C SER A 174 -8.20 -22.59 -22.76
N PRO A 175 -7.77 -23.68 -23.44
CA PRO A 175 -8.60 -24.34 -24.45
C PRO A 175 -9.93 -24.89 -23.91
N LYS A 176 -10.00 -25.24 -22.62
CA LYS A 176 -11.23 -25.75 -22.00
C LYS A 176 -12.32 -24.67 -21.94
N GLU A 177 -11.94 -23.42 -21.67
CA GLU A 177 -12.87 -22.30 -21.64
C GLU A 177 -13.50 -22.06 -23.01
N ALA A 178 -12.76 -22.31 -24.10
CA ALA A 178 -13.30 -22.19 -25.45
C ALA A 178 -14.48 -23.16 -25.69
N GLU A 179 -14.39 -24.41 -25.22
CA GLU A 179 -15.51 -25.36 -25.30
C GLU A 179 -16.72 -24.87 -24.49
N THR A 180 -16.51 -24.42 -23.26
CA THR A 180 -17.60 -23.90 -22.42
C THR A 180 -18.27 -22.68 -23.04
N VAL A 181 -17.49 -21.76 -23.64
CA VAL A 181 -18.03 -20.63 -24.41
C VAL A 181 -18.86 -21.11 -25.59
N ILE A 182 -18.39 -22.09 -26.37
CA ILE A 182 -19.13 -22.63 -27.52
C ILE A 182 -20.48 -23.23 -27.07
N GLU A 183 -20.47 -24.02 -26.00
CA GLU A 183 -21.68 -24.64 -25.44
C GLU A 183 -22.70 -23.58 -25.00
N VAL A 184 -22.27 -22.63 -24.17
CA VAL A 184 -23.15 -21.57 -23.66
C VAL A 184 -23.64 -20.65 -24.78
N THR A 185 -22.78 -20.31 -25.74
CA THR A 185 -23.15 -19.49 -26.91
C THR A 185 -24.25 -20.16 -27.73
N ARG A 186 -24.15 -21.48 -27.97
CA ARG A 186 -25.17 -22.25 -28.70
C ARG A 186 -26.49 -22.31 -27.96
N GLU A 187 -26.45 -22.45 -26.64
CA GLU A 187 -27.65 -22.48 -25.81
C GLU A 187 -28.37 -21.13 -25.80
N LEU A 188 -27.62 -20.03 -25.68
CA LEU A 188 -28.19 -18.68 -25.60
C LEU A 188 -28.56 -18.10 -26.98
N GLY A 189 -27.89 -18.54 -28.06
CA GLY A 189 -28.04 -17.96 -29.39
C GLY A 189 -27.58 -16.51 -29.48
N ILE A 190 -26.59 -16.11 -28.67
CA ILE A 190 -26.06 -14.74 -28.59
C ILE A 190 -24.56 -14.78 -28.83
N ASP A 191 -24.08 -14.00 -29.79
CA ASP A 191 -22.65 -13.90 -30.08
C ASP A 191 -21.89 -13.28 -28.89
N PRO A 192 -20.88 -13.99 -28.34
CA PRO A 192 -20.01 -13.44 -27.31
C PRO A 192 -19.05 -12.39 -27.90
N PHE A 193 -18.43 -11.61 -27.03
CA PHE A 193 -17.23 -10.83 -27.37
C PHE A 193 -16.06 -11.55 -26.71
N LEU A 194 -15.18 -12.14 -27.52
CA LEU A 194 -14.09 -12.97 -27.05
C LEU A 194 -12.76 -12.24 -27.15
N GLY A 195 -11.94 -12.45 -26.12
CA GLY A 195 -10.52 -12.17 -26.13
C GLY A 195 -9.71 -13.45 -25.98
N VAL A 196 -8.40 -13.37 -26.19
CA VAL A 196 -7.48 -14.47 -25.91
C VAL A 196 -6.24 -13.97 -25.18
N ARG A 197 -5.84 -14.65 -24.11
CA ARG A 197 -4.64 -14.31 -23.36
C ARG A 197 -3.43 -15.06 -23.92
N VAL A 198 -2.52 -14.32 -24.53
CA VAL A 198 -1.26 -14.86 -25.06
C VAL A 198 -0.21 -14.92 -23.96
N LYS A 199 0.58 -15.98 -23.96
CA LYS A 199 1.73 -16.11 -23.07
C LYS A 199 2.98 -15.55 -23.75
N LEU A 200 3.55 -14.51 -23.15
CA LEU A 200 4.81 -13.90 -23.62
C LEU A 200 6.00 -14.71 -23.09
N THR A 201 7.02 -14.85 -23.92
CA THR A 201 8.25 -15.59 -23.61
C THR A 201 9.30 -14.74 -22.90
N ASN A 202 9.26 -13.42 -23.10
CA ASN A 202 10.14 -12.48 -22.40
C ASN A 202 9.88 -12.49 -20.88
N GLN A 203 10.95 -12.66 -20.10
CA GLN A 203 10.92 -12.54 -18.64
C GLN A 203 11.17 -11.09 -18.24
N ILE A 204 10.44 -10.64 -17.22
CA ILE A 204 10.55 -9.29 -16.65
C ILE A 204 11.30 -9.38 -15.32
N GLY A 205 12.15 -8.38 -15.02
CA GLY A 205 12.83 -8.27 -13.72
C GLY A 205 11.91 -7.80 -12.59
N GLY A 206 12.36 -7.99 -11.35
CA GLY A 206 11.72 -7.46 -10.13
C GLY A 206 10.89 -8.49 -9.34
N LYS A 207 10.25 -8.03 -8.25
CA LYS A 207 9.47 -8.88 -7.31
C LYS A 207 8.38 -9.75 -7.95
N TRP A 208 7.87 -9.35 -9.13
CA TRP A 208 6.79 -10.03 -9.83
C TRP A 208 7.26 -10.94 -10.98
N GLN A 209 8.55 -11.28 -11.04
CA GLN A 209 9.13 -12.08 -12.11
C GLN A 209 8.37 -13.40 -12.39
N GLU A 210 7.88 -14.08 -11.34
CA GLU A 210 7.14 -15.36 -11.45
C GLU A 210 5.78 -15.22 -12.16
N SER A 211 5.22 -14.01 -12.21
CA SER A 211 3.99 -13.73 -12.95
C SER A 211 4.19 -13.54 -14.47
N SER A 212 5.46 -13.52 -14.93
CA SER A 212 5.87 -13.27 -16.32
C SER A 212 6.62 -14.46 -16.95
N GLY A 213 6.70 -14.50 -18.28
CA GLY A 213 7.48 -15.50 -19.04
C GLY A 213 6.87 -16.91 -19.10
N ASP A 214 7.66 -17.86 -19.64
CA ASP A 214 7.23 -19.24 -19.95
C ASP A 214 6.68 -20.06 -18.75
N ARG A 215 6.94 -19.64 -17.52
CA ARG A 215 6.47 -20.30 -16.29
C ARG A 215 5.23 -19.66 -15.66
N SER A 216 4.68 -18.59 -16.25
CA SER A 216 3.45 -17.96 -15.76
C SER A 216 2.31 -18.99 -15.64
N THR A 217 1.49 -18.85 -14.60
CA THR A 217 0.35 -19.74 -14.34
C THR A 217 -0.82 -19.53 -15.30
N PHE A 218 -0.88 -18.38 -15.97
CA PHE A 218 -1.98 -17.96 -16.84
C PHE A 218 -1.51 -17.62 -18.27
N GLY A 219 -2.44 -17.74 -19.22
CA GLY A 219 -2.22 -17.52 -20.63
C GLY A 219 -1.86 -18.77 -21.42
N MET A 220 -2.11 -18.72 -22.73
CA MET A 220 -1.92 -19.86 -23.62
C MET A 220 -0.60 -19.76 -24.37
N ASN A 221 0.09 -20.89 -24.44
CA ASN A 221 1.21 -21.06 -25.36
C ASN A 221 0.72 -21.13 -26.82
N THR A 222 1.64 -21.08 -27.78
CA THR A 222 1.31 -21.02 -29.21
C THR A 222 0.46 -22.22 -29.69
N ASP A 223 0.74 -23.44 -29.22
CA ASP A 223 -0.03 -24.64 -29.56
C ASP A 223 -1.48 -24.55 -29.06
N GLN A 224 -1.67 -24.14 -27.81
CA GLN A 224 -3.00 -23.93 -27.24
C GLN A 224 -3.78 -22.82 -27.95
N LEU A 225 -3.12 -21.71 -28.31
CA LEU A 225 -3.71 -20.62 -29.07
C LEU A 225 -4.25 -21.10 -30.42
N LEU A 226 -3.45 -21.84 -31.19
CA LEU A 226 -3.89 -22.38 -32.49
C LEU A 226 -5.07 -23.34 -32.33
N ARG A 227 -5.05 -24.22 -31.32
CA ARG A 227 -6.19 -25.11 -31.03
C ARG A 227 -7.47 -24.33 -30.75
N VAL A 228 -7.40 -23.24 -29.99
CA VAL A 228 -8.57 -22.39 -29.72
C VAL A 228 -9.06 -21.72 -31.01
N VAL A 229 -8.15 -21.18 -31.83
CA VAL A 229 -8.50 -20.54 -33.10
C VAL A 229 -9.19 -21.54 -34.05
N ASP A 230 -8.61 -22.72 -34.24
CA ASP A 230 -9.18 -23.76 -35.09
C ASP A 230 -10.54 -24.21 -34.56
N ARG A 231 -10.66 -24.38 -33.25
CA ARG A 231 -11.91 -24.76 -32.62
C ARG A 231 -13.01 -23.71 -32.79
N LEU A 232 -12.68 -22.43 -32.66
CA LEU A 232 -13.62 -21.34 -32.92
C LEU A 232 -14.02 -21.26 -34.40
N LYS A 233 -13.09 -21.56 -35.33
CA LYS A 233 -13.42 -21.67 -36.77
C LYS A 233 -14.41 -22.81 -37.03
N GLU A 234 -14.15 -23.99 -36.49
CA GLU A 234 -15.06 -25.16 -36.60
C GLU A 234 -16.45 -24.89 -36.03
N ALA A 235 -16.52 -24.15 -34.92
CA ALA A 235 -17.78 -23.78 -34.29
C ALA A 235 -18.49 -22.59 -34.98
N GLY A 236 -17.86 -21.95 -35.97
CA GLY A 236 -18.40 -20.77 -36.64
C GLY A 236 -18.41 -19.50 -35.78
N LEU A 237 -17.52 -19.41 -34.78
CA LEU A 237 -17.44 -18.33 -33.80
C LEU A 237 -16.15 -17.50 -33.89
N ILE A 238 -15.27 -17.77 -34.86
CA ILE A 238 -14.01 -17.01 -35.02
C ILE A 238 -14.24 -15.50 -35.16
N HIS A 239 -15.38 -15.07 -35.73
CA HIS A 239 -15.72 -13.66 -35.86
C HIS A 239 -15.92 -12.94 -34.52
N CYS A 240 -16.16 -13.70 -33.43
CA CYS A 240 -16.30 -13.21 -32.07
C CYS A 240 -14.95 -12.96 -31.38
N LEU A 241 -13.84 -13.51 -31.89
CA LEU A 241 -12.50 -13.27 -31.35
C LEU A 241 -11.99 -11.90 -31.81
N LYS A 242 -12.07 -10.92 -30.91
CA LYS A 242 -11.86 -9.49 -31.20
C LYS A 242 -10.73 -8.86 -30.39
N LEU A 243 -10.31 -9.48 -29.28
CA LEU A 243 -9.29 -8.91 -28.39
C LEU A 243 -8.12 -9.88 -28.20
N GLN A 244 -6.90 -9.37 -28.28
CA GLN A 244 -5.73 -10.06 -27.76
C GLN A 244 -5.36 -9.41 -26.43
N HIS A 245 -5.18 -10.22 -25.40
CA HIS A 245 -4.70 -9.78 -24.09
C HIS A 245 -3.31 -10.37 -23.81
N SER A 246 -2.45 -9.57 -23.20
CA SER A 246 -1.19 -10.00 -22.61
C SER A 246 -0.98 -9.25 -21.30
N HIS A 247 -0.36 -9.89 -20.31
CA HIS A 247 -0.08 -9.23 -19.03
C HIS A 247 1.39 -9.44 -18.67
N LEU A 248 2.08 -8.34 -18.41
CA LEU A 248 3.49 -8.33 -18.06
C LEU A 248 3.69 -8.73 -16.59
N GLY A 249 2.79 -8.30 -15.71
CA GLY A 249 2.93 -8.38 -14.25
C GLY A 249 2.58 -7.03 -13.61
N SER A 250 2.62 -6.94 -12.28
CA SER A 250 2.50 -5.65 -11.57
C SER A 250 3.87 -4.99 -11.44
N GLN A 251 3.91 -3.65 -11.33
CA GLN A 251 5.13 -2.89 -11.01
C GLN A 251 6.35 -3.23 -11.91
N VAL A 252 6.27 -2.99 -13.22
CA VAL A 252 7.40 -3.22 -14.14
C VAL A 252 8.42 -2.07 -14.01
N PRO A 253 9.65 -2.30 -13.53
CA PRO A 253 10.58 -1.20 -13.23
C PRO A 253 11.29 -0.58 -14.44
N ASP A 254 11.52 -1.37 -15.51
CA ASP A 254 12.26 -0.95 -16.71
C ASP A 254 11.34 -0.77 -17.92
N VAL A 255 11.36 0.42 -18.52
CA VAL A 255 10.60 0.72 -19.73
C VAL A 255 11.00 -0.13 -20.94
N ASN A 256 12.24 -0.63 -20.97
CA ASN A 256 12.68 -1.48 -22.06
C ASN A 256 12.02 -2.86 -22.01
N ASP A 257 11.67 -3.36 -20.82
CA ASP A 257 10.87 -4.59 -20.67
C ASP A 257 9.46 -4.37 -21.23
N VAL A 258 8.85 -3.23 -20.93
CA VAL A 258 7.55 -2.83 -21.49
C VAL A 258 7.60 -2.82 -23.03
N ARG A 259 8.65 -2.23 -23.62
CA ARG A 259 8.84 -2.19 -25.08
C ARG A 259 9.00 -3.58 -25.69
N ARG A 260 9.82 -4.44 -25.08
CA ARG A 260 10.05 -5.83 -25.55
C ARG A 260 8.76 -6.65 -25.52
N ALA A 261 8.05 -6.61 -24.41
CA ALA A 261 6.78 -7.30 -24.25
C ALA A 261 5.70 -6.78 -25.22
N THR A 262 5.61 -5.46 -25.41
CA THR A 262 4.69 -4.85 -26.38
C THR A 262 5.01 -5.30 -27.81
N SER A 263 6.30 -5.36 -28.17
CA SER A 263 6.74 -5.83 -29.49
C SER A 263 6.35 -7.29 -29.74
N GLU A 264 6.53 -8.15 -28.73
CA GLU A 264 6.13 -9.55 -28.80
C GLU A 264 4.61 -9.71 -28.89
N ALA A 265 3.84 -8.95 -28.10
CA ALA A 265 2.39 -8.91 -28.18
C ALA A 265 1.91 -8.47 -29.57
N CYS A 266 2.54 -7.46 -30.18
CA CYS A 266 2.24 -7.05 -31.55
C CYS A 266 2.47 -8.18 -32.56
N ARG A 267 3.53 -8.99 -32.36
CA ARG A 267 3.79 -10.14 -33.24
C ARG A 267 2.67 -11.18 -33.15
N TYR A 268 2.23 -11.53 -31.95
CA TYR A 268 1.08 -12.42 -31.77
C TYR A 268 -0.19 -11.84 -32.41
N PHE A 269 -0.40 -10.53 -32.30
CA PHE A 269 -1.60 -9.88 -32.84
C PHE A 269 -1.64 -10.00 -34.36
N VAL A 270 -0.50 -9.76 -35.02
CA VAL A 270 -0.34 -9.90 -36.47
C VAL A 270 -0.58 -11.34 -36.91
N GLU A 271 0.04 -12.33 -36.25
CA GLU A 271 -0.11 -13.73 -36.65
C GLU A 271 -1.53 -14.27 -36.38
N LEU A 272 -2.16 -13.94 -35.25
CA LEU A 272 -3.56 -14.30 -35.00
C LEU A 272 -4.52 -13.68 -36.01
N THR A 273 -4.24 -12.44 -36.45
CA THR A 273 -5.00 -11.79 -37.52
C THR A 273 -4.85 -12.54 -38.85
N ARG A 274 -3.64 -13.01 -39.17
CA ARG A 274 -3.38 -13.83 -40.37
C ARG A 274 -4.06 -15.20 -40.31
N GLU A 275 -4.21 -15.75 -39.11
CA GLU A 275 -5.01 -16.96 -38.88
C GLU A 275 -6.52 -16.71 -39.02
N GLY A 276 -6.96 -15.48 -39.28
CA GLY A 276 -8.34 -15.15 -39.60
C GLY A 276 -9.16 -14.63 -38.42
N ALA A 277 -8.54 -14.38 -37.26
CA ALA A 277 -9.19 -13.68 -36.15
C ALA A 277 -9.35 -12.19 -36.50
N PRO A 278 -10.57 -11.63 -36.50
CA PRO A 278 -10.79 -10.21 -36.80
C PRO A 278 -10.53 -9.34 -35.56
N LEU A 279 -9.30 -9.37 -35.05
CA LEU A 279 -8.88 -8.63 -33.87
C LEU A 279 -9.02 -7.12 -34.09
N SER A 280 -9.57 -6.44 -33.10
CA SER A 280 -9.80 -4.99 -33.08
C SER A 280 -9.27 -4.31 -31.82
N HIS A 281 -8.94 -5.07 -30.76
CA HIS A 281 -8.41 -4.56 -29.50
C HIS A 281 -7.11 -5.27 -29.15
N LEU A 282 -6.10 -4.50 -28.76
CA LEU A 282 -4.85 -5.00 -28.22
C LEU A 282 -4.75 -4.52 -26.78
N ASP A 283 -4.90 -5.46 -25.86
CA ASP A 283 -4.82 -5.27 -24.44
C ASP A 283 -3.47 -5.72 -23.92
N LEU A 284 -2.73 -4.76 -23.38
CA LEU A 284 -1.38 -4.94 -22.88
C LEU A 284 -1.37 -5.12 -21.35
N GLY A 285 -2.56 -5.22 -20.74
CA GLY A 285 -2.75 -5.51 -19.33
C GLY A 285 -2.19 -4.42 -18.42
N GLY A 286 -1.96 -4.78 -17.17
CA GLY A 286 -1.22 -3.94 -16.22
C GLY A 286 0.29 -4.00 -16.44
N GLY A 287 1.03 -3.23 -15.64
CA GLY A 287 2.50 -3.20 -15.66
C GLY A 287 3.08 -1.82 -15.42
N LEU A 288 2.29 -0.76 -15.68
CA LEU A 288 2.65 0.61 -15.32
C LEU A 288 2.96 0.68 -13.81
N GLY A 289 4.23 0.89 -13.48
CA GLY A 289 4.71 0.95 -12.11
C GLY A 289 4.51 2.30 -11.46
N VAL A 290 4.72 2.35 -10.15
CA VAL A 290 4.69 3.56 -9.33
C VAL A 290 6.07 3.77 -8.72
N ASP A 291 6.56 5.00 -8.75
CA ASP A 291 7.79 5.35 -8.03
C ASP A 291 7.46 5.65 -6.56
N TYR A 292 7.55 4.63 -5.70
CA TYR A 292 7.32 4.79 -4.26
C TYR A 292 8.48 5.53 -3.58
N THR A 293 9.69 5.40 -4.11
CA THR A 293 10.92 5.92 -3.49
C THR A 293 11.32 7.31 -3.96
N GLY A 294 10.89 7.71 -5.17
CA GLY A 294 11.34 8.93 -5.84
C GLY A 294 12.74 8.81 -6.46
N GLU A 295 13.35 7.62 -6.47
CA GLU A 295 14.70 7.38 -6.97
C GLU A 295 14.78 7.42 -8.50
N LYS A 296 13.66 7.25 -9.21
CA LYS A 296 13.57 7.21 -10.67
C LYS A 296 14.55 6.22 -11.31
N ARG A 297 14.68 5.03 -10.72
CA ARG A 297 15.55 3.95 -11.21
C ARG A 297 14.79 2.64 -11.31
N SER A 298 15.31 1.73 -12.12
CA SER A 298 14.75 0.38 -12.25
C SER A 298 15.10 -0.43 -11.00
N SER A 299 14.26 -0.32 -9.96
CA SER A 299 14.33 -1.09 -8.72
C SER A 299 12.95 -1.63 -8.34
N ASP A 300 12.88 -2.55 -7.38
CA ASP A 300 11.61 -3.21 -7.03
C ASP A 300 10.50 -2.27 -6.54
N ASN A 301 10.87 -1.12 -5.97
CA ASN A 301 9.94 -0.11 -5.44
C ASN A 301 9.99 1.22 -6.22
N SER A 302 10.61 1.23 -7.41
CA SER A 302 10.72 2.42 -8.26
C SER A 302 10.55 2.07 -9.75
N ILE A 303 10.62 3.08 -10.62
CA ILE A 303 10.57 2.93 -12.08
C ILE A 303 11.59 3.86 -12.74
N ASN A 304 12.15 3.46 -13.89
CA ASN A 304 13.10 4.29 -14.65
C ASN A 304 12.45 5.19 -15.73
N TYR A 305 11.13 5.35 -15.69
CA TYR A 305 10.36 6.03 -16.73
C TYR A 305 9.22 6.88 -16.16
N THR A 306 8.65 7.75 -16.99
CA THR A 306 7.43 8.50 -16.67
C THR A 306 6.20 7.90 -17.33
N VAL A 307 5.00 8.31 -16.90
CA VAL A 307 3.73 7.90 -17.53
C VAL A 307 3.71 8.28 -19.01
N GLU A 308 4.20 9.48 -19.37
CA GLU A 308 4.27 9.95 -20.75
C GLU A 308 5.21 9.09 -21.60
N GLU A 309 6.36 8.71 -21.05
CA GLU A 309 7.31 7.82 -21.73
C GLU A 309 6.72 6.43 -21.94
N TYR A 310 6.05 5.87 -20.92
CA TYR A 310 5.35 4.59 -21.03
C TYR A 310 4.29 4.62 -22.15
N CYS A 311 3.41 5.62 -22.14
CA CYS A 311 2.37 5.80 -23.16
C CYS A 311 2.97 5.96 -24.56
N ALA A 312 3.98 6.82 -24.71
CA ALA A 312 4.68 7.03 -25.97
C ALA A 312 5.28 5.73 -26.53
N ASN A 313 5.99 4.99 -25.68
CA ASN A 313 6.66 3.76 -26.07
C ASN A 313 5.69 2.68 -26.53
N MET A 314 4.54 2.54 -25.88
CA MET A 314 3.51 1.60 -26.32
C MET A 314 2.92 2.02 -27.66
N VAL A 315 2.46 3.28 -27.78
CA VAL A 315 1.82 3.78 -29.01
C VAL A 315 2.76 3.68 -30.22
N GLU A 316 4.02 4.10 -30.07
CA GLU A 316 5.03 4.01 -31.14
C GLU A 316 5.30 2.57 -31.57
N THR A 317 5.45 1.67 -30.59
CA THR A 317 5.74 0.25 -30.87
C THR A 317 4.58 -0.40 -31.62
N VAL A 318 3.34 -0.17 -31.18
CA VAL A 318 2.16 -0.74 -31.85
C VAL A 318 1.96 -0.11 -33.22
N ALA A 319 2.08 1.22 -33.36
CA ALA A 319 1.96 1.90 -34.64
C ALA A 319 2.90 1.29 -35.69
N TYR A 320 4.19 1.23 -35.36
CA TYR A 320 5.21 0.70 -36.26
C TYR A 320 4.92 -0.74 -36.68
N ALA A 321 4.55 -1.60 -35.73
CA ALA A 321 4.26 -3.00 -36.00
C ALA A 321 3.02 -3.19 -36.89
N MET A 322 1.96 -2.41 -36.68
CA MET A 322 0.75 -2.48 -37.49
C MET A 322 0.96 -1.92 -38.89
N ASP A 323 1.67 -0.80 -39.02
CA ASP A 323 2.02 -0.20 -40.32
C ASP A 323 2.89 -1.15 -41.17
N GLU A 324 3.91 -1.77 -40.57
CA GLU A 324 4.76 -2.76 -41.24
C GLU A 324 3.95 -3.97 -41.71
N ALA A 325 3.02 -4.45 -40.87
CA ALA A 325 2.12 -5.55 -41.19
C ALA A 325 0.97 -5.16 -42.13
N LYS A 326 0.80 -3.86 -42.45
CA LYS A 326 -0.33 -3.29 -43.20
C LYS A 326 -1.69 -3.62 -42.58
N LEU A 327 -1.76 -3.62 -41.26
CA LEU A 327 -2.99 -3.83 -40.50
C LEU A 327 -3.55 -2.49 -39.99
N ALA A 328 -4.85 -2.46 -39.72
CA ALA A 328 -5.45 -1.33 -39.02
C ALA A 328 -4.93 -1.28 -37.58
N HIS A 329 -4.75 -0.06 -37.07
CA HIS A 329 -4.36 0.16 -35.68
C HIS A 329 -5.49 -0.33 -34.75
N PRO A 330 -5.23 -1.24 -33.80
CA PRO A 330 -6.26 -1.69 -32.85
C PRO A 330 -6.58 -0.62 -31.80
N VAL A 331 -7.74 -0.73 -31.15
CA VAL A 331 -7.99 -0.01 -29.89
C VAL A 331 -6.94 -0.48 -28.87
N LEU A 332 -6.20 0.46 -28.29
CA LEU A 332 -5.20 0.16 -27.27
C LEU A 332 -5.88 0.10 -25.91
N VAL A 333 -5.61 -0.98 -25.16
CA VAL A 333 -6.14 -1.18 -23.82
C VAL A 333 -5.00 -1.40 -22.84
N THR A 334 -5.07 -0.78 -21.66
CA THR A 334 -4.21 -1.10 -20.52
C THR A 334 -5.02 -1.19 -19.24
N GLU A 335 -4.56 -2.03 -18.32
CA GLU A 335 -5.18 -2.32 -17.03
C GLU A 335 -4.33 -1.74 -15.88
N SER A 336 -4.02 -0.44 -15.96
CA SER A 336 -3.04 0.24 -15.10
C SER A 336 -3.57 0.58 -13.69
N GLY A 337 -4.11 -0.40 -12.97
CA GLY A 337 -4.80 -0.18 -11.69
C GLY A 337 -3.92 0.46 -10.61
N ARG A 338 -2.76 -0.15 -10.29
CA ARG A 338 -1.84 0.35 -9.25
C ARG A 338 -1.47 1.82 -9.48
N ALA A 339 -1.14 2.18 -10.72
CA ALA A 339 -0.74 3.54 -11.07
C ALA A 339 -1.87 4.57 -10.87
N VAL A 340 -3.13 4.16 -11.03
CA VAL A 340 -4.29 5.04 -10.86
C VAL A 340 -4.64 5.29 -9.39
N VAL A 341 -4.59 4.24 -8.54
CA VAL A 341 -5.12 4.35 -7.16
C VAL A 341 -4.04 4.46 -6.09
N ALA A 342 -2.78 4.15 -6.36
CA ALA A 342 -1.75 4.15 -5.31
C ALA A 342 -1.71 5.49 -4.56
N THR A 343 -1.66 6.61 -5.28
CA THR A 343 -1.52 7.96 -4.70
C THR A 343 -2.78 8.51 -4.05
N SER A 344 -3.94 7.87 -4.23
CA SER A 344 -5.22 8.42 -3.76
C SER A 344 -5.50 8.20 -2.27
N SER A 345 -4.75 7.33 -1.60
CA SER A 345 -4.98 6.98 -0.19
C SER A 345 -3.69 7.08 0.64
N MET A 346 -3.85 7.47 1.90
CA MET A 346 -2.81 7.49 2.94
C MET A 346 -3.37 6.93 4.24
N LEU A 347 -2.58 6.13 4.95
CA LEU A 347 -2.88 5.68 6.30
C LEU A 347 -2.30 6.68 7.29
N VAL A 348 -3.06 7.06 8.30
CA VAL A 348 -2.63 7.99 9.35
C VAL A 348 -2.89 7.38 10.71
N PHE A 349 -1.88 7.42 11.59
CA PHE A 349 -1.96 6.92 12.95
C PHE A 349 -1.12 7.76 13.91
N ASP A 350 -1.44 7.68 15.19
CA ASP A 350 -0.68 8.28 16.29
C ASP A 350 0.31 7.30 16.93
N VAL A 351 1.34 7.85 17.56
CA VAL A 351 2.30 7.10 18.38
C VAL A 351 1.85 7.14 19.83
N LEU A 352 1.64 5.97 20.42
CA LEU A 352 1.11 5.81 21.79
C LEU A 352 2.23 5.93 22.83
N GLU A 353 3.34 5.24 22.59
CA GLU A 353 4.47 5.23 23.51
C GLU A 353 5.79 4.90 22.79
N THR A 354 6.90 5.06 23.51
CA THR A 354 8.25 4.80 22.98
C THR A 354 9.07 3.93 23.93
N THR A 355 9.75 2.93 23.37
CA THR A 355 10.87 2.27 24.04
C THR A 355 12.17 2.97 23.63
N LEU A 356 12.74 3.73 24.55
CA LEU A 356 13.99 4.47 24.32
C LEU A 356 15.21 3.60 24.62
N TYR A 357 16.16 3.56 23.69
CA TYR A 357 17.46 2.90 23.89
C TYR A 357 18.55 3.91 24.25
N ASP A 358 18.18 4.85 25.12
CA ASP A 358 19.07 5.77 25.81
C ASP A 358 18.45 6.26 27.12
N ALA A 359 19.25 6.93 27.95
CA ALA A 359 18.80 7.54 29.19
C ALA A 359 19.55 8.84 29.47
N PRO A 360 18.88 9.90 29.96
CA PRO A 360 19.56 11.17 30.27
C PRO A 360 20.48 11.06 31.49
N ASP A 361 20.18 10.14 32.42
CA ASP A 361 20.84 10.00 33.71
C ASP A 361 21.28 8.56 33.99
N ALA A 362 22.32 8.44 34.82
CA ALA A 362 22.85 7.19 35.33
C ALA A 362 22.76 7.18 36.86
N PRO A 363 22.32 6.08 37.48
CA PRO A 363 22.36 5.93 38.94
C PRO A 363 23.81 5.81 39.43
N GLU A 364 24.04 6.14 40.70
CA GLU A 364 25.31 5.86 41.34
C GLU A 364 25.51 4.35 41.58
N VAL A 365 26.76 3.91 41.49
CA VAL A 365 27.19 2.54 41.81
C VAL A 365 27.10 2.35 43.33
N ALA A 366 26.52 1.26 43.80
CA ALA A 366 26.50 0.94 45.22
C ALA A 366 27.73 0.13 45.63
N MET A 367 28.02 0.16 46.92
CA MET A 367 29.21 -0.47 47.50
C MET A 367 29.22 -2.00 47.37
N ASP A 368 28.04 -2.62 47.29
CA ASP A 368 27.85 -4.07 47.17
C ASP A 368 27.65 -4.54 45.72
N ASP A 369 27.78 -3.64 44.74
CA ASP A 369 27.69 -4.02 43.33
C ASP A 369 28.84 -4.92 42.92
N HIS A 370 28.56 -5.85 42.01
CA HIS A 370 29.60 -6.56 41.29
C HIS A 370 30.54 -5.54 40.62
N HIS A 371 31.86 -5.76 40.68
CA HIS A 371 32.86 -4.79 40.19
C HIS A 371 32.62 -4.34 38.74
N LEU A 372 32.10 -5.23 37.88
CA LEU A 372 31.74 -4.91 36.50
C LEU A 372 30.71 -3.77 36.35
N VAL A 373 29.86 -3.52 37.34
CA VAL A 373 28.96 -2.34 37.35
C VAL A 373 29.79 -1.06 37.52
N ALA A 374 30.81 -1.08 38.38
CA ALA A 374 31.74 0.02 38.55
C ALA A 374 32.62 0.21 37.30
N ASP A 375 33.09 -0.88 36.69
CA ASP A 375 33.88 -0.85 35.45
C ASP A 375 33.06 -0.24 34.29
N LEU A 376 31.78 -0.63 34.16
CA LEU A 376 30.85 -0.02 33.21
C LEU A 376 30.65 1.47 33.49
N ALA A 377 30.42 1.87 34.74
CA ALA A 377 30.27 3.29 35.10
C ALA A 377 31.54 4.11 34.81
N ALA A 378 32.73 3.50 34.96
CA ALA A 378 34.01 4.14 34.73
C ALA A 378 34.23 4.53 33.26
N VAL A 379 33.55 3.90 32.29
CA VAL A 379 33.57 4.26 30.86
C VAL A 379 33.29 5.75 30.66
N LYS A 380 32.36 6.31 31.44
CA LYS A 380 32.02 7.75 31.38
C LYS A 380 33.22 8.65 31.61
N GLY A 381 34.16 8.23 32.47
CA GLY A 381 35.32 9.03 32.86
C GLY A 381 36.34 9.24 31.73
N TYR A 382 36.31 8.44 30.68
CA TYR A 382 37.23 8.52 29.55
C TYR A 382 36.56 8.56 28.17
N LEU A 383 35.23 8.74 28.15
CA LEU A 383 34.47 8.95 26.93
C LEU A 383 34.86 10.30 26.29
N VAL A 384 35.68 10.22 25.25
CA VAL A 384 36.16 11.36 24.44
C VAL A 384 36.04 11.02 22.96
N ARG A 385 36.07 12.03 22.08
CA ARG A 385 35.81 11.89 20.64
C ARG A 385 36.67 10.82 19.96
N ASP A 386 37.95 10.76 20.31
CA ASP A 386 38.90 9.82 19.70
C ASP A 386 38.77 8.38 20.23
N ARG A 387 37.95 8.15 21.26
CA ARG A 387 37.76 6.86 21.94
C ARG A 387 36.31 6.36 21.90
N ILE A 388 35.44 6.94 21.06
CA ILE A 388 34.01 6.57 21.05
C ILE A 388 33.80 5.08 20.77
N GLN A 389 34.49 4.52 19.75
CA GLN A 389 34.40 3.09 19.43
C GLN A 389 34.88 2.21 20.59
N GLU A 390 35.98 2.58 21.23
CA GLU A 390 36.51 1.86 22.39
C GLU A 390 35.51 1.86 23.55
N CYS A 391 34.95 3.04 23.87
CA CYS A 391 33.95 3.18 24.92
C CYS A 391 32.67 2.40 24.62
N TRP A 392 32.25 2.34 23.34
CA TRP A 392 31.12 1.53 22.91
C TRP A 392 31.38 0.03 23.10
N ASN A 393 32.57 -0.44 22.69
CA ASN A 393 32.97 -1.83 22.85
C ASN A 393 33.03 -2.22 24.33
N ASP A 394 33.65 -1.39 25.17
CA ASP A 394 33.78 -1.63 26.61
C ASP A 394 32.41 -1.63 27.30
N ALA A 395 31.55 -0.63 27.01
CA ALA A 395 30.21 -0.57 27.56
C ALA A 395 29.38 -1.80 27.16
N THR A 396 29.46 -2.22 25.91
CA THR A 396 28.77 -3.41 25.38
C THR A 396 29.28 -4.68 26.06
N PHE A 397 30.60 -4.84 26.16
CA PHE A 397 31.24 -5.98 26.81
C PHE A 397 30.81 -6.11 28.27
N TYR A 398 30.93 -5.04 29.06
CA TYR A 398 30.56 -5.08 30.47
C TYR A 398 29.06 -5.36 30.68
N ARG A 399 28.19 -4.78 29.85
CA ARG A 399 26.75 -5.08 29.87
C ARG A 399 26.48 -6.57 29.61
N ASP A 400 27.12 -7.14 28.58
CA ASP A 400 26.85 -8.51 28.19
C ASP A 400 27.40 -9.53 29.20
N GLU A 401 28.54 -9.25 29.82
CA GLU A 401 29.06 -10.02 30.96
C GLU A 401 28.13 -9.92 32.18
N LEU A 402 27.63 -8.72 32.52
CA LEU A 402 26.65 -8.54 33.60
C LEU A 402 25.35 -9.32 33.33
N ARG A 403 24.87 -9.33 32.08
CA ARG A 403 23.72 -10.17 31.68
C ARG A 403 24.03 -11.66 31.81
N ALA A 404 25.25 -12.09 31.46
CA ALA A 404 25.68 -13.48 31.64
C ALA A 404 25.75 -13.89 33.11
N LEU A 405 26.21 -13.00 33.99
CA LEU A 405 26.23 -13.21 35.44
C LEU A 405 24.82 -13.21 36.04
N PHE A 406 23.91 -12.35 35.56
CA PHE A 406 22.50 -12.37 35.94
C PHE A 406 21.84 -13.72 35.59
N ARG A 407 22.07 -14.24 34.38
CA ARG A 407 21.59 -15.59 33.97
C ARG A 407 22.12 -16.71 34.86
N ARG A 408 23.28 -16.52 35.49
CA ARG A 408 23.92 -17.48 36.40
C ARG A 408 23.54 -17.25 37.87
N GLY A 409 22.73 -16.24 38.18
CA GLY A 409 22.32 -15.89 39.55
C GLY A 409 23.41 -15.22 40.40
N VAL A 410 24.46 -14.68 39.77
CA VAL A 410 25.58 -14.01 40.47
C VAL A 410 25.25 -12.53 40.76
N VAL A 411 24.54 -11.88 39.84
CA VAL A 411 24.10 -10.48 39.95
C VAL A 411 22.59 -10.48 40.14
N ASP A 412 22.07 -9.64 41.05
CA ASP A 412 20.64 -9.52 41.29
C ASP A 412 19.95 -8.51 40.36
N LEU A 413 18.61 -8.43 40.46
CA LEU A 413 17.80 -7.54 39.63
C LEU A 413 18.12 -6.05 39.83
N ARG A 414 18.48 -5.61 41.04
CA ARG A 414 18.78 -4.19 41.32
C ARG A 414 20.13 -3.78 40.76
N GLN A 415 21.12 -4.67 40.82
CA GLN A 415 22.41 -4.48 40.19
C GLN A 415 22.28 -4.50 38.66
N MET A 416 21.51 -5.45 38.11
CA MET A 416 21.24 -5.52 36.67
C MET A 416 20.53 -4.26 36.16
N ALA A 417 19.49 -3.79 36.86
CA ALA A 417 18.76 -2.56 36.50
C ALA A 417 19.67 -1.32 36.51
N ARG A 418 20.57 -1.20 37.48
CA ARG A 418 21.55 -0.09 37.51
C ARG A 418 22.54 -0.20 36.37
N ALA A 419 23.08 -1.38 36.11
CA ALA A 419 23.97 -1.62 34.98
C ALA A 419 23.32 -1.23 33.64
N GLU A 420 22.08 -1.65 33.41
CA GLU A 420 21.35 -1.29 32.19
C GLU A 420 21.09 0.22 32.10
N ARG A 421 20.73 0.89 33.21
CA ARG A 421 20.55 2.35 33.21
C ARG A 421 21.86 3.11 32.95
N ILE A 422 22.97 2.66 33.53
CA ILE A 422 24.31 3.22 33.26
C ILE A 422 24.66 3.04 31.77
N TYR A 423 24.45 1.84 31.23
CA TYR A 423 24.68 1.54 29.81
C TYR A 423 23.86 2.44 28.89
N LEU A 424 22.57 2.65 29.18
CA LEU A 424 21.70 3.55 28.40
C LEU A 424 22.17 5.01 28.47
N SER A 425 22.68 5.45 29.63
CA SER A 425 23.24 6.80 29.77
C SER A 425 24.56 6.99 29.02
N LEU A 426 25.41 5.96 28.97
CA LEU A 426 26.60 5.95 28.11
C LEU A 426 26.20 5.98 26.63
N THR A 427 25.19 5.19 26.25
CA THR A 427 24.64 5.18 24.89
C THR A 427 24.15 6.55 24.47
N ALA A 428 23.43 7.28 25.33
CA ALA A 428 22.99 8.66 25.07
C ALA A 428 24.17 9.60 24.75
N GLN A 429 25.22 9.55 25.57
CA GLN A 429 26.41 10.38 25.40
C GLN A 429 27.19 9.99 24.13
N ILE A 430 27.31 8.70 23.85
CA ILE A 430 27.95 8.18 22.64
C ILE A 430 27.18 8.63 21.39
N LYS A 431 25.84 8.48 21.35
CA LYS A 431 24.98 8.96 20.26
C LYS A 431 25.19 10.45 20.00
N ALA A 432 25.18 11.27 21.05
CA ALA A 432 25.38 12.71 20.94
C ALA A 432 26.77 13.09 20.38
N MET A 433 27.83 12.41 20.82
CA MET A 433 29.19 12.66 20.32
C MET A 433 29.40 12.13 18.90
N ALA A 434 28.81 11.00 18.57
CA ALA A 434 28.83 10.42 17.23
C ALA A 434 28.15 11.36 16.23
N ALA A 435 26.95 11.87 16.55
CA ALA A 435 26.22 12.81 15.68
C ALA A 435 26.98 14.12 15.37
N ALA A 436 27.92 14.53 16.22
CA ALA A 436 28.78 15.70 15.99
C ALA A 436 30.04 15.39 15.15
N SER A 437 30.31 14.11 14.88
CA SER A 437 31.57 13.62 14.33
C SER A 437 31.47 13.05 12.91
N ASP A 438 30.26 12.81 12.40
CA ASP A 438 29.98 11.95 11.23
C ASP A 438 30.77 10.62 11.34
N PRO A 439 30.31 9.68 12.18
CA PRO A 439 31.00 8.42 12.38
C PRO A 439 30.95 7.64 11.06
N VAL A 440 32.05 7.01 10.66
CA VAL A 440 32.12 6.16 9.47
C VAL A 440 32.52 4.75 9.90
N GLY A 441 31.83 3.74 9.37
CA GLY A 441 32.20 2.33 9.56
C GLY A 441 31.40 1.61 10.65
N GLU A 442 32.04 0.68 11.37
CA GLU A 442 31.36 -0.28 12.27
C GLU A 442 30.50 0.37 13.36
N LEU A 443 30.94 1.51 13.92
CA LEU A 443 30.17 2.23 14.93
C LEU A 443 28.81 2.70 14.41
N GLU A 444 28.75 3.17 13.17
CA GLU A 444 27.53 3.68 12.55
C GLU A 444 26.49 2.56 12.44
N GLU A 445 26.88 1.42 11.87
CA GLU A 445 26.04 0.21 11.79
C GLU A 445 25.58 -0.29 13.18
N GLN A 446 26.44 -0.17 14.20
CA GLN A 446 26.11 -0.55 15.57
C GLN A 446 25.11 0.42 16.21
N LEU A 447 25.24 1.73 15.95
CA LEU A 447 24.32 2.74 16.47
C LEU A 447 22.94 2.67 15.79
N GLU A 448 22.88 2.31 14.51
CA GLU A 448 21.62 2.07 13.80
C GLU A 448 20.81 0.92 14.41
N LYS A 449 21.48 -0.12 14.94
CA LYS A 449 20.83 -1.24 15.65
C LYS A 449 20.23 -0.84 17.00
N VAL A 450 20.49 0.39 17.46
CA VAL A 450 20.07 0.92 18.77
C VAL A 450 19.05 2.06 18.54
N ALA A 451 18.28 1.94 17.47
CA ALA A 451 17.12 2.77 17.21
C ALA A 451 16.05 2.57 18.30
N ASP A 452 15.32 3.63 18.59
CA ASP A 452 14.17 3.56 19.48
C ASP A 452 13.03 2.77 18.83
N VAL A 453 12.07 2.30 19.64
CA VAL A 453 10.84 1.68 19.12
C VAL A 453 9.69 2.60 19.41
N TYR A 454 8.98 3.03 18.37
CA TYR A 454 7.77 3.85 18.48
C TYR A 454 6.57 2.93 18.28
N HIS A 455 5.75 2.77 19.32
CA HIS A 455 4.57 1.91 19.30
C HIS A 455 3.39 2.71 18.78
N CYS A 456 2.90 2.31 17.61
CA CYS A 456 2.01 3.08 16.77
C CYS A 456 0.62 2.45 16.74
N ASN A 457 -0.42 3.26 16.87
CA ASN A 457 -1.81 2.85 16.95
C ASN A 457 -2.36 2.41 15.58
N PHE A 458 -1.88 1.29 15.05
CA PHE A 458 -2.39 0.64 13.84
C PHE A 458 -2.04 -0.86 13.85
N SER A 459 -2.49 -1.60 12.84
CA SER A 459 -2.08 -2.99 12.59
C SER A 459 -1.41 -3.07 11.22
N LEU A 460 -0.17 -3.58 11.18
CA LEU A 460 0.59 -3.78 9.96
C LEU A 460 -0.12 -4.79 9.04
N PHE A 461 -0.64 -5.88 9.61
CA PHE A 461 -1.31 -6.94 8.86
C PHE A 461 -2.64 -6.48 8.24
N GLN A 462 -3.35 -5.59 8.94
CA GLN A 462 -4.61 -5.03 8.46
C GLN A 462 -4.40 -3.93 7.41
N SER A 463 -3.45 -3.00 7.64
CA SER A 463 -3.35 -1.78 6.83
C SER A 463 -2.16 -1.74 5.87
N LEU A 464 -1.14 -2.58 6.07
CA LEU A 464 0.09 -2.62 5.27
C LEU A 464 0.55 -4.06 4.93
N PRO A 465 -0.33 -4.95 4.44
CA PRO A 465 0.00 -6.36 4.22
C PRO A 465 1.16 -6.57 3.23
N ASP A 466 1.29 -5.74 2.18
CA ASP A 466 2.42 -5.86 1.24
C ASP A 466 3.78 -5.51 1.88
N VAL A 467 3.81 -4.70 2.95
CA VAL A 467 5.05 -4.41 3.69
C VAL A 467 5.53 -5.69 4.37
N TRP A 468 4.62 -6.43 4.99
CA TRP A 468 4.90 -7.72 5.63
C TRP A 468 5.21 -8.84 4.62
N ALA A 469 4.38 -8.98 3.59
CA ALA A 469 4.40 -10.16 2.72
C ALA A 469 5.52 -10.14 1.66
N ILE A 470 5.88 -8.95 1.16
CA ILE A 470 6.78 -8.81 0.01
C ILE A 470 7.80 -7.67 0.16
N ASP A 471 8.05 -7.18 1.37
CA ASP A 471 8.98 -6.06 1.66
C ASP A 471 8.65 -4.80 0.84
N GLN A 472 7.38 -4.52 0.56
CA GLN A 472 6.97 -3.33 -0.19
C GLN A 472 7.34 -2.06 0.60
N LEU A 473 7.91 -1.08 -0.08
CA LEU A 473 8.22 0.20 0.54
C LEU A 473 7.10 1.22 0.30
N HIS A 474 6.76 1.95 1.36
CA HIS A 474 5.90 3.12 1.31
C HIS A 474 6.63 4.32 1.93
N PRO A 475 6.42 5.56 1.44
CA PRO A 475 6.89 6.74 2.15
C PRO A 475 6.20 6.83 3.51
N ILE A 476 6.99 6.98 4.58
CA ILE A 476 6.51 7.16 5.94
C ILE A 476 7.17 8.39 6.53
N VAL A 477 6.37 9.36 6.97
CA VAL A 477 6.89 10.62 7.54
C VAL A 477 6.04 11.11 8.71
N PRO A 478 6.65 11.84 9.67
CA PRO A 478 5.90 12.66 10.62
C PRO A 478 5.01 13.66 9.89
N LEU A 479 3.79 13.88 10.37
CA LEU A 479 2.88 14.85 9.73
C LEU A 479 3.09 16.29 10.21
N GLN A 480 3.83 16.45 11.31
CA GLN A 480 4.13 17.72 11.97
C GLN A 480 5.62 17.81 12.35
N MET A 481 6.05 19.01 12.75
CA MET A 481 7.42 19.32 13.21
C MET A 481 8.52 19.14 12.16
N LEU A 482 8.19 19.09 10.88
CA LEU A 482 9.15 18.89 9.79
C LEU A 482 10.10 20.08 9.56
N ASN A 483 9.86 21.21 10.21
CA ASN A 483 10.75 22.37 10.28
C ASN A 483 11.71 22.31 11.48
N VAL A 484 11.57 21.32 12.37
CA VAL A 484 12.47 21.05 13.49
C VAL A 484 13.35 19.87 13.12
N LYS A 485 14.63 19.92 13.51
CA LYS A 485 15.53 18.79 13.27
C LYS A 485 15.12 17.60 14.16
N PRO A 486 14.89 16.40 13.62
CA PRO A 486 14.67 15.20 14.41
C PRO A 486 15.84 14.95 15.38
N ASP A 487 15.52 14.61 16.62
CA ASP A 487 16.47 14.30 17.69
C ASP A 487 16.58 12.81 17.97
N ARG A 488 15.73 11.98 17.36
CA ARG A 488 15.68 10.53 17.53
C ARG A 488 15.69 9.78 16.20
N ARG A 489 15.97 8.48 16.28
CA ARG A 489 15.80 7.53 15.19
C ARG A 489 15.04 6.32 15.71
N ALA A 490 14.03 5.87 14.99
CA ALA A 490 13.16 4.81 15.45
C ALA A 490 12.80 3.79 14.36
N ILE A 491 12.55 2.56 14.77
CA ILE A 491 11.68 1.64 14.04
C ILE A 491 10.24 1.83 14.54
N LEU A 492 9.27 1.48 13.69
CA LEU A 492 7.86 1.55 14.07
C LEU A 492 7.38 0.15 14.41
N SER A 493 6.79 -0.02 15.59
CA SER A 493 6.03 -1.21 15.95
C SER A 493 4.55 -0.88 15.86
N ASP A 494 3.75 -1.81 15.37
CA ASP A 494 2.30 -1.75 15.49
C ASP A 494 1.87 -2.18 16.92
N ILE A 495 0.57 -2.19 17.22
CA ILE A 495 0.03 -2.61 18.54
C ILE A 495 -0.28 -4.11 18.64
N THR A 496 0.10 -4.91 17.66
CA THR A 496 -0.11 -6.36 17.71
C THR A 496 0.88 -7.02 18.68
N CYS A 497 0.60 -8.27 19.04
CA CYS A 497 1.51 -9.05 19.87
C CYS A 497 2.58 -9.79 19.05
N ASP A 498 2.58 -9.61 17.72
CA ASP A 498 3.49 -10.28 16.81
C ASP A 498 4.74 -9.43 16.58
N SER A 499 5.92 -10.06 16.66
CA SER A 499 7.19 -9.36 16.43
C SER A 499 7.40 -8.93 14.98
N ASP A 500 6.65 -9.53 14.04
CA ASP A 500 6.65 -9.16 12.63
C ASP A 500 5.82 -7.91 12.36
N GLY A 501 4.99 -7.47 13.32
CA GLY A 501 4.21 -6.23 13.29
C GLY A 501 5.07 -4.97 13.41
N LYS A 502 6.08 -4.82 12.54
CA LYS A 502 7.02 -3.69 12.56
C LYS A 502 7.39 -3.20 11.16
N VAL A 503 7.81 -1.96 11.10
CA VAL A 503 8.46 -1.36 9.93
C VAL A 503 9.88 -0.96 10.30
N ASP A 504 10.85 -1.51 9.58
CA ASP A 504 12.27 -1.26 9.77
C ASP A 504 13.00 -0.94 8.46
N GLN A 505 12.26 -0.52 7.42
CA GLN A 505 12.81 0.02 6.19
C GLN A 505 12.08 1.31 5.80
N PHE A 506 12.83 2.40 5.68
CA PHE A 506 12.27 3.74 5.46
C PHE A 506 12.90 4.44 4.27
N ILE A 507 12.06 5.13 3.51
CA ILE A 507 12.49 5.94 2.36
C ILE A 507 12.95 7.31 2.87
N LEU A 508 14.25 7.58 2.78
CA LEU A 508 14.87 8.85 3.11
C LEU A 508 15.45 9.53 1.86
N ALA A 509 15.83 10.80 1.99
CA ALA A 509 16.41 11.60 0.92
C ALA A 509 17.73 11.01 0.37
N ASP A 510 18.50 10.32 1.19
CA ASP A 510 19.79 9.70 0.84
C ASP A 510 19.69 8.21 0.48
N GLY A 511 18.53 7.57 0.69
CA GLY A 511 18.29 6.18 0.30
C GLY A 511 17.32 5.47 1.23
N ILE A 512 17.41 4.14 1.26
CA ILE A 512 16.64 3.31 2.19
C ILE A 512 17.43 3.15 3.48
N SER A 513 16.76 3.35 4.61
CA SER A 513 17.37 3.35 5.95
C SER A 513 16.67 2.36 6.88
N PRO A 514 17.40 1.69 7.80
CA PRO A 514 16.82 0.74 8.75
C PRO A 514 16.05 1.41 9.90
N SER A 515 16.07 2.74 9.98
CA SER A 515 15.35 3.52 11.00
C SER A 515 14.91 4.87 10.45
N LEU A 516 13.80 5.40 10.97
CA LEU A 516 13.24 6.69 10.61
C LEU A 516 13.73 7.78 11.56
N PRO A 517 14.31 8.89 11.06
CA PRO A 517 14.52 10.09 11.87
C PRO A 517 13.17 10.64 12.36
N VAL A 518 13.00 10.77 13.66
CA VAL A 518 11.74 11.20 14.31
C VAL A 518 12.03 12.14 15.48
N HIS A 519 10.98 12.80 15.97
CA HIS A 519 11.07 13.68 17.12
C HIS A 519 10.74 12.92 18.41
N SER A 520 11.34 13.32 19.52
CA SER A 520 10.82 12.99 20.85
C SER A 520 9.35 13.37 20.96
N LEU A 521 8.54 12.52 21.60
CA LEU A 521 7.09 12.73 21.68
C LEU A 521 6.78 14.03 22.46
N PRO A 522 5.95 14.93 21.89
CA PRO A 522 5.47 16.10 22.62
C PRO A 522 4.50 15.70 23.73
N GLU A 523 4.54 16.42 24.86
CA GLU A 523 3.67 16.13 26.02
C GLU A 523 2.24 16.67 25.87
N ASP A 524 2.04 17.65 24.99
CA ASP A 524 0.83 18.48 24.90
C ASP A 524 -0.04 18.19 23.67
N ARG A 525 0.39 17.31 22.78
CA ARG A 525 -0.32 16.97 21.54
C ARG A 525 0.03 15.58 21.03
N PRO A 526 -0.85 14.95 20.23
CA PRO A 526 -0.51 13.70 19.56
C PRO A 526 0.67 13.87 18.57
N TYR A 527 1.40 12.78 18.36
CA TYR A 527 2.45 12.69 17.34
C TYR A 527 1.99 11.74 16.24
N TYR A 528 1.72 12.28 15.05
CA TYR A 528 1.14 11.54 13.93
C TYR A 528 2.20 11.17 12.91
N LEU A 529 2.04 9.98 12.35
CA LEU A 529 2.78 9.48 11.20
C LEU A 529 1.78 9.21 10.07
N GLY A 530 2.21 9.49 8.84
CA GLY A 530 1.48 9.13 7.63
C GLY A 530 2.24 8.13 6.81
N VAL A 531 1.54 7.11 6.31
CA VAL A 531 2.04 6.14 5.33
C VAL A 531 1.35 6.40 4.01
N PHE A 532 2.13 6.79 3.02
CA PHE A 532 1.62 7.29 1.75
C PHE A 532 1.61 6.20 0.69
N PHE A 533 0.79 6.43 -0.33
CA PHE A 533 0.67 5.58 -1.51
C PHE A 533 0.09 4.18 -1.22
N VAL A 534 -0.85 4.10 -0.28
CA VAL A 534 -1.47 2.84 0.18
C VAL A 534 -2.76 2.48 -0.56
N GLY A 535 -3.18 3.26 -1.57
CA GLY A 535 -4.49 3.06 -2.23
C GLY A 535 -4.58 1.83 -3.15
N ALA A 536 -3.48 1.13 -3.40
CA ALA A 536 -3.44 -0.09 -4.19
C ALA A 536 -3.14 -1.30 -3.30
N TYR A 537 -3.95 -2.35 -3.39
CA TYR A 537 -3.85 -3.65 -2.71
C TYR A 537 -4.01 -3.66 -1.19
N GLN A 538 -3.57 -2.63 -0.47
CA GLN A 538 -3.48 -2.65 0.99
C GLN A 538 -4.84 -2.89 1.67
N GLU A 539 -5.87 -2.15 1.26
CA GLU A 539 -7.23 -2.24 1.82
C GLU A 539 -7.91 -3.58 1.53
N THR A 540 -7.50 -4.26 0.45
CA THR A 540 -8.11 -5.51 0.00
C THR A 540 -7.48 -6.73 0.68
N LEU A 541 -6.18 -6.65 0.95
CA LEU A 541 -5.37 -7.76 1.46
C LEU A 541 -5.25 -7.76 2.98
N GLY A 542 -5.78 -6.72 3.65
CA GLY A 542 -5.79 -6.61 5.10
C GLY A 542 -6.42 -7.83 5.77
N ASP A 543 -5.82 -8.26 6.89
CA ASP A 543 -6.33 -9.34 7.72
C ASP A 543 -6.63 -8.91 9.15
N LEU A 544 -7.46 -9.73 9.82
CA LEU A 544 -7.90 -9.52 11.20
C LEU A 544 -6.91 -10.08 12.24
N HIS A 545 -5.59 -9.94 12.03
CA HIS A 545 -4.61 -10.39 13.01
C HIS A 545 -4.88 -9.73 14.38
N ASN A 546 -4.90 -10.53 15.45
CA ASN A 546 -5.32 -10.12 16.79
C ASN A 546 -6.73 -9.50 16.91
N LEU A 547 -7.61 -9.75 15.92
CA LEU A 547 -8.96 -9.19 15.85
C LEU A 547 -8.99 -7.66 15.73
N PHE A 548 -7.91 -7.05 15.23
CA PHE A 548 -7.96 -5.66 14.78
C PHE A 548 -8.67 -5.60 13.44
N GLY A 549 -9.78 -4.87 13.39
CA GLY A 549 -10.61 -4.79 12.19
C GLY A 549 -10.27 -3.62 11.29
N ASP A 550 -11.15 -3.34 10.33
CA ASP A 550 -10.98 -2.25 9.37
C ASP A 550 -10.78 -0.90 10.08
N THR A 551 -9.93 -0.04 9.49
CA THR A 551 -9.70 1.29 10.04
C THR A 551 -10.86 2.23 9.74
N ASN A 552 -11.00 3.35 10.47
CA ASN A 552 -11.85 4.45 10.00
C ASN A 552 -11.46 4.84 8.57
N VAL A 553 -12.43 5.05 7.69
CA VAL A 553 -12.18 5.47 6.30
C VAL A 553 -12.86 6.80 6.04
N VAL A 554 -12.06 7.77 5.60
CA VAL A 554 -12.53 9.13 5.31
C VAL A 554 -12.18 9.47 3.87
N THR A 555 -13.16 9.92 3.08
CA THR A 555 -12.93 10.45 1.73
C THR A 555 -13.18 11.94 1.71
N ILE A 556 -12.19 12.71 1.27
CA ILE A 556 -12.26 14.17 1.16
C ILE A 556 -12.09 14.63 -0.28
N ASP A 557 -12.60 15.84 -0.55
CA ASP A 557 -12.19 16.64 -1.69
C ASP A 557 -11.55 17.95 -1.22
N LEU A 558 -10.60 18.46 -2.00
CA LEU A 558 -9.85 19.67 -1.65
C LEU A 558 -10.54 20.89 -2.26
N ARG A 559 -10.73 21.95 -1.49
CA ARG A 559 -11.37 23.18 -1.97
C ARG A 559 -10.34 24.25 -2.32
N ALA A 560 -10.76 25.13 -3.24
CA ALA A 560 -9.98 26.29 -3.68
C ALA A 560 -9.60 27.28 -2.57
N ASP A 561 -10.42 27.35 -1.51
CA ASP A 561 -10.26 28.29 -0.39
C ASP A 561 -9.28 27.81 0.69
N GLY A 562 -8.66 26.64 0.50
CA GLY A 562 -7.77 26.04 1.50
C GLY A 562 -8.50 25.24 2.58
N GLY A 563 -9.78 24.90 2.38
CA GLY A 563 -10.52 23.93 3.19
C GLY A 563 -10.78 22.62 2.45
N PHE A 564 -11.49 21.67 3.08
CA PHE A 564 -11.87 20.41 2.46
C PHE A 564 -13.37 20.14 2.62
N ASP A 565 -13.92 19.32 1.74
CA ASP A 565 -15.27 18.76 1.87
C ASP A 565 -15.18 17.27 2.23
N LEU A 566 -15.93 16.87 3.25
CA LEU A 566 -16.08 15.47 3.65
C LEU A 566 -17.11 14.81 2.72
N LEU A 567 -16.64 13.95 1.81
CA LEU A 567 -17.49 13.28 0.83
C LEU A 567 -18.09 11.98 1.38
N HIS A 568 -17.31 11.26 2.17
CA HIS A 568 -17.71 9.99 2.76
C HIS A 568 -16.94 9.72 4.04
N GLU A 569 -17.60 9.03 4.95
CA GLU A 569 -17.08 8.59 6.24
C GLU A 569 -17.64 7.20 6.50
N GLN A 570 -16.77 6.29 6.89
CA GLN A 570 -17.10 4.95 7.34
C GLN A 570 -16.31 4.69 8.62
N GLU A 571 -17.05 4.39 9.69
CA GLU A 571 -16.44 3.96 10.96
C GLU A 571 -15.74 2.61 10.75
N GLY A 572 -14.59 2.45 11.38
CA GLY A 572 -13.87 1.18 11.42
C GLY A 572 -14.58 0.16 12.30
N ASP A 573 -14.16 -1.10 12.21
CA ASP A 573 -14.88 -2.19 12.87
C ASP A 573 -14.81 -2.05 14.40
N THR A 574 -15.95 -2.25 15.02
CA THR A 574 -16.10 -2.46 16.46
C THR A 574 -15.70 -3.89 16.84
N ILE A 575 -15.42 -4.12 18.13
CA ILE A 575 -15.17 -5.47 18.64
C ILE A 575 -16.34 -6.40 18.31
N SER A 576 -17.58 -5.90 18.35
CA SER A 576 -18.78 -6.70 18.04
C SER A 576 -18.84 -7.21 16.60
N GLU A 577 -18.43 -6.38 15.64
CA GLU A 577 -18.37 -6.75 14.22
C GLU A 577 -17.28 -7.79 13.99
N VAL A 578 -16.09 -7.58 14.55
CA VAL A 578 -14.99 -8.54 14.42
C VAL A 578 -15.33 -9.88 15.08
N LEU A 579 -15.96 -9.87 16.25
CA LEU A 579 -16.43 -11.10 16.90
C LEU A 579 -17.45 -11.87 16.03
N SER A 580 -18.29 -11.16 15.28
CA SER A 580 -19.24 -11.78 14.36
C SER A 580 -18.55 -12.50 13.20
N TYR A 581 -17.39 -12.00 12.73
CA TYR A 581 -16.59 -12.69 11.70
C TYR A 581 -16.02 -14.03 12.19
N VAL A 582 -15.73 -14.14 13.48
CA VAL A 582 -15.22 -15.38 14.10
C VAL A 582 -16.35 -16.18 14.79
N GLU A 583 -17.58 -16.03 14.29
CA GLU A 583 -18.78 -16.81 14.65
C GLU A 583 -19.26 -16.65 16.11
N PHE A 584 -18.87 -15.58 16.81
CA PHE A 584 -19.47 -15.21 18.09
C PHE A 584 -20.68 -14.31 17.86
N ASP A 585 -21.77 -14.55 18.59
CA ASP A 585 -22.88 -13.59 18.69
C ASP A 585 -22.57 -12.59 19.83
N PRO A 586 -22.37 -11.30 19.55
CA PRO A 586 -22.08 -10.30 20.58
C PRO A 586 -23.16 -10.20 21.66
N ALA A 587 -24.43 -10.46 21.32
CA ALA A 587 -25.53 -10.45 22.27
C ALA A 587 -25.39 -11.60 23.30
N ASP A 588 -24.93 -12.77 22.84
CA ASP A 588 -24.66 -13.92 23.70
C ASP A 588 -23.45 -13.66 24.61
N CYS A 589 -22.39 -13.01 24.12
CA CYS A 589 -21.25 -12.59 24.93
C CYS A 589 -21.69 -11.67 26.09
N VAL A 590 -22.51 -10.65 25.79
CA VAL A 590 -23.07 -9.73 26.81
C VAL A 590 -23.98 -10.47 27.79
N ALA A 591 -24.77 -11.44 27.33
CA ALA A 591 -25.65 -12.24 28.19
C ALA A 591 -24.85 -13.15 29.12
N ALA A 592 -23.80 -13.80 28.62
CA ALA A 592 -22.89 -14.63 29.39
C ALA A 592 -22.15 -13.81 30.47
N PHE A 593 -21.60 -12.65 30.11
CA PHE A 593 -20.94 -11.77 31.07
C PHE A 593 -21.89 -11.29 32.17
N ARG A 594 -23.13 -10.92 31.80
CA ARG A 594 -24.17 -10.54 32.77
C ARG A 594 -24.44 -11.64 33.78
N LYS A 595 -24.56 -12.89 33.32
CA LYS A 595 -24.79 -14.05 34.19
C LYS A 595 -23.64 -14.22 35.19
N MET A 596 -22.39 -14.12 34.74
CA MET A 596 -21.21 -14.22 35.62
C MET A 596 -21.18 -13.10 36.68
N VAL A 597 -21.53 -11.86 36.31
CA VAL A 597 -21.63 -10.75 37.27
C VAL A 597 -22.73 -11.00 38.31
N ASP A 598 -23.89 -11.49 37.88
CA ASP A 598 -25.02 -11.79 38.79
C ASP A 598 -24.69 -12.94 39.76
N GLU A 599 -23.98 -13.96 39.29
CA GLU A 599 -23.47 -15.07 40.11
C GLU A 599 -22.44 -14.57 41.15
N ALA A 600 -21.46 -13.76 40.74
CA ALA A 600 -20.47 -13.18 41.64
C ALA A 600 -21.09 -12.28 42.74
N ILE A 601 -22.17 -11.57 42.41
CA ILE A 601 -22.94 -10.80 43.40
C ILE A 601 -23.64 -11.73 44.39
N SER A 602 -24.22 -12.83 43.91
CA SER A 602 -24.88 -13.82 44.78
C SER A 602 -23.90 -14.51 45.73
N GLU A 603 -22.66 -14.73 45.30
CA GLU A 603 -21.59 -15.32 46.10
C GLU A 603 -20.92 -14.32 47.06
N GLY A 604 -21.17 -13.02 46.88
CA GLY A 604 -20.62 -11.95 47.71
C GLY A 604 -19.18 -11.53 47.35
N SER A 605 -18.64 -12.00 46.22
CA SER A 605 -17.33 -11.58 45.71
C SER A 605 -17.38 -10.21 45.02
N VAL A 606 -18.55 -9.78 44.57
CA VAL A 606 -18.80 -8.45 43.96
C VAL A 606 -19.98 -7.75 44.64
N LYS A 607 -19.91 -6.43 44.85
CA LYS A 607 -21.03 -5.68 45.43
C LYS A 607 -22.11 -5.41 44.38
N ALA A 608 -23.39 -5.48 44.79
CA ALA A 608 -24.50 -5.15 43.90
C ALA A 608 -24.42 -3.73 43.29
N SER A 609 -23.80 -2.77 43.99
CA SER A 609 -23.56 -1.41 43.49
C SER A 609 -22.59 -1.35 42.30
N GLU A 610 -21.71 -2.34 42.15
CA GLU A 610 -20.69 -2.39 41.10
C GLU A 610 -21.24 -2.98 39.79
N ARG A 611 -22.40 -3.64 39.84
CA ARG A 611 -23.03 -4.29 38.67
C ARG A 611 -23.16 -3.36 37.47
N LYS A 612 -23.67 -2.13 37.70
CA LYS A 612 -23.89 -1.16 36.62
C LYS A 612 -22.57 -0.73 35.98
N ILE A 613 -21.51 -0.61 36.78
CA ILE A 613 -20.17 -0.20 36.33
C ILE A 613 -19.57 -1.31 35.46
N LEU A 614 -19.57 -2.55 35.95
CA LEU A 614 -19.05 -3.71 35.20
C LEU A 614 -19.79 -3.92 33.88
N MET A 615 -21.12 -3.90 33.91
CA MET A 615 -21.93 -4.06 32.70
C MET A 615 -21.82 -2.87 31.74
N GLY A 616 -21.58 -1.67 32.24
CA GLY A 616 -21.29 -0.48 31.43
C GLY A 616 -19.97 -0.67 30.69
N ALA A 617 -18.88 -0.89 31.42
CA ALA A 617 -17.55 -1.09 30.85
C ALA A 617 -17.49 -2.21 29.80
N TYR A 618 -18.14 -3.35 30.04
CA TYR A 618 -18.17 -4.44 29.05
C TYR A 618 -18.94 -4.06 27.77
N ARG A 619 -20.05 -3.32 27.91
CA ARG A 619 -20.82 -2.86 26.75
C ARG A 619 -20.10 -1.76 25.99
N ASP A 620 -19.45 -0.85 26.70
CA ASP A 620 -18.68 0.22 26.08
C ASP A 620 -17.50 -0.40 25.30
N SER A 621 -16.81 -1.41 25.88
CA SER A 621 -15.73 -2.12 25.20
C SER A 621 -16.19 -2.91 23.98
N ILE A 622 -17.25 -3.73 24.08
CA ILE A 622 -17.68 -4.57 22.94
C ILE A 622 -18.22 -3.74 21.76
N ASN A 623 -18.74 -2.54 22.02
CA ASN A 623 -19.19 -1.61 20.98
C ASN A 623 -18.13 -0.55 20.63
N GLY A 624 -16.97 -0.60 21.28
CA GLY A 624 -15.87 0.32 21.03
C GLY A 624 -15.09 -0.09 19.80
N TYR A 625 -14.30 0.84 19.30
CA TYR A 625 -13.39 0.61 18.20
C TYR A 625 -12.34 -0.46 18.57
N THR A 626 -11.89 -1.25 17.59
CA THR A 626 -10.89 -2.32 17.84
C THR A 626 -9.51 -1.77 18.21
N TYR A 627 -9.21 -0.52 17.86
CA TYR A 627 -7.93 0.14 18.13
C TYR A 627 -7.94 0.96 19.43
N TYR A 628 -6.79 1.53 19.78
CA TYR A 628 -6.67 2.35 20.96
C TYR A 628 -7.41 3.67 20.77
N GLU A 629 -8.30 4.00 21.71
CA GLU A 629 -8.95 5.31 21.79
C GLU A 629 -8.29 6.14 22.89
N GLN A 630 -7.90 7.38 22.59
CA GLN A 630 -7.41 8.28 23.64
C GLN A 630 -8.55 8.60 24.63
N PRO A 631 -8.27 8.65 25.95
CA PRO A 631 -9.30 8.94 26.95
C PRO A 631 -9.89 10.35 26.72
N ARG A 632 -11.22 10.40 26.59
CA ARG A 632 -12.02 11.64 26.41
C ARG A 632 -12.00 12.57 27.63
#